data_AF-A0A7C3I9T8-F1
#
_entry.id   AF-A0A7C3I9T8-F1
#
_cell.length_a   1.000
_cell.length_b   1.000
_cell.length_c   1.000
_cell.angle_alpha   90.00
_cell.angle_beta   90.00
_cell.angle_gamma   90.00
#
_symmetry.space_group_name_H-M   'P 1'
#
loop_
_entity.id
_entity.type
_entity.pdbx_description
1 polymer ?
#
loop_
_entity_poly.entity_id
_entity_poly.type
_entity_poly.pdbx_seq_one_letter_code
_entity_poly.pdbx_strand_id
1 'polypeptide(L)'
;MFAEAFYELRKSKGVTPEQAREIVLDPLAGHFDHPQLTDFRNGGLGAVGFEHVMQLLDELLPVLLNLHVDEIDDDNAPDVTQANLTRDFFREEYRLNHRLHRCPKPVVALIDGVTMGGGVGLSVHGSHRVATERTLFAMPETGIGLFPDVGGGYFLPRLAGQIGMYLALGGVRLKAADLLYAGVATHCIAAVDRPAAIDALARMDCGLNPHGGVNRVLAEFAAHPGDPPLKAQRDVIDRCFAGATVEAILAALEAEGTEWARAQRATIALRNSLLPLGTMP
;
A
#
# COMPACT_ATOMS: atom_id res chain seq x y z
N MET A 1 -8.99 13.73 4.28
CA MET A 1 -9.10 13.70 2.81
C MET A 1 -9.61 12.37 2.26
N PHE A 2 -8.85 11.31 1.95
CA PHE A 2 -9.47 10.08 1.40
C PHE A 2 -10.53 9.46 2.32
N ALA A 3 -10.23 9.26 3.60
CA ALA A 3 -11.20 8.76 4.58
C ALA A 3 -12.41 9.69 4.80
N GLU A 4 -12.27 10.96 4.47
CA GLU A 4 -13.30 12.01 4.62
C GLU A 4 -14.17 12.06 3.36
N ALA A 5 -13.57 11.93 2.18
CA ALA A 5 -14.25 11.73 0.90
C ALA A 5 -15.06 10.44 0.89
N PHE A 6 -14.50 9.33 1.41
CA PHE A 6 -15.23 8.07 1.60
C PHE A 6 -16.35 8.17 2.65
N TYR A 7 -16.19 9.01 3.67
CA TYR A 7 -17.21 9.24 4.70
C TYR A 7 -18.38 10.11 4.18
N GLU A 8 -18.09 11.15 3.40
CA GLU A 8 -19.10 12.00 2.74
C GLU A 8 -19.83 11.25 1.61
N LEU A 9 -19.12 10.47 0.79
CA LEU A 9 -19.72 9.57 -0.22
C LEU A 9 -20.69 8.55 0.37
N ARG A 10 -20.41 8.05 1.59
CA ARG A 10 -21.28 7.11 2.30
C ARG A 10 -22.56 7.75 2.85
N LYS A 11 -22.58 9.08 3.04
CA LYS A 11 -23.77 9.83 3.51
C LYS A 11 -24.65 10.30 2.36
N SER A 12 -24.10 10.55 1.18
CA SER A 12 -24.86 10.97 0.00
C SER A 12 -25.53 9.77 -0.67
N LYS A 13 -26.86 9.63 -0.50
CA LYS A 13 -27.64 8.73 -1.35
C LYS A 13 -27.79 9.35 -2.75
N GLY A 14 -27.38 8.63 -3.80
CA GLY A 14 -27.66 9.00 -5.20
C GLY A 14 -26.55 9.75 -5.95
N VAL A 15 -25.27 9.47 -5.67
CA VAL A 15 -24.13 10.02 -6.44
C VAL A 15 -23.93 9.20 -7.71
N THR A 16 -23.87 9.85 -8.88
CA THR A 16 -23.67 9.15 -10.17
C THR A 16 -22.22 8.68 -10.34
N PRO A 17 -21.93 7.67 -11.18
CA PRO A 17 -20.57 7.19 -11.44
C PRO A 17 -19.59 8.29 -11.86
N GLU A 18 -20.05 9.30 -12.61
CA GLU A 18 -19.23 10.44 -13.03
C GLU A 18 -18.87 11.36 -11.86
N GLN A 19 -19.80 11.60 -10.94
CA GLN A 19 -19.56 12.42 -9.76
C GLN A 19 -18.66 11.70 -8.75
N ALA A 20 -18.81 10.38 -8.61
CA ALA A 20 -17.93 9.58 -7.78
C ALA A 20 -16.52 9.45 -8.39
N ARG A 21 -16.42 9.39 -9.72
CA ARG A 21 -15.15 9.56 -10.45
C ARG A 21 -14.50 10.88 -10.11
N GLU A 22 -15.22 12.00 -10.15
CA GLU A 22 -14.64 13.31 -9.82
C GLU A 22 -14.16 13.36 -8.35
N ILE A 23 -14.93 12.84 -7.39
CA ILE A 23 -14.57 12.86 -5.95
C ILE A 23 -13.38 11.95 -5.62
N VAL A 24 -13.19 10.83 -6.34
CA VAL A 24 -12.07 9.89 -6.14
C VAL A 24 -10.85 10.26 -7.00
N LEU A 25 -11.08 10.81 -8.20
CA LEU A 25 -10.03 11.25 -9.11
C LEU A 25 -9.46 12.60 -8.71
N ASP A 26 -10.18 13.54 -8.10
CA ASP A 26 -9.62 14.85 -7.71
C ASP A 26 -8.45 14.70 -6.70
N PRO A 27 -8.51 13.80 -5.70
CA PRO A 27 -7.36 13.46 -4.86
C PRO A 27 -6.23 12.70 -5.58
N LEU A 28 -6.54 11.90 -6.61
CA LEU A 28 -5.56 11.13 -7.41
C LEU A 28 -4.91 11.97 -8.53
N ALA A 29 -5.65 12.90 -9.12
CA ALA A 29 -5.23 13.82 -10.17
C ALA A 29 -4.32 14.93 -9.61
N GLY A 30 -4.49 15.29 -8.34
CA GLY A 30 -3.52 16.12 -7.62
C GLY A 30 -2.11 15.51 -7.47
N HIS A 31 -1.90 14.24 -7.88
CA HIS A 31 -0.60 13.56 -7.86
C HIS A 31 0.02 13.31 -9.25
N PHE A 32 -0.68 13.63 -10.36
CA PHE A 32 -0.14 13.55 -11.71
C PHE A 32 -0.34 14.89 -12.44
N ASP A 33 0.75 15.65 -12.62
CA ASP A 33 0.71 16.91 -13.36
C ASP A 33 0.34 16.66 -14.84
N HIS A 34 -0.64 17.43 -15.37
CA HIS A 34 -1.09 17.42 -16.77
C HIS A 34 0.02 17.36 -17.86
N PRO A 35 1.21 17.98 -17.71
CA PRO A 35 2.31 17.82 -18.67
C PRO A 35 2.88 16.39 -18.76
N GLN A 36 2.82 15.58 -17.70
CA GLN A 36 3.34 14.20 -17.71
C GLN A 36 2.44 13.30 -18.56
N LEU A 37 1.13 13.45 -18.46
CA LEU A 37 0.14 12.73 -19.29
C LEU A 37 0.30 12.95 -20.81
N THR A 38 0.97 14.04 -21.22
CA THR A 38 1.09 14.42 -22.64
C THR A 38 2.35 13.83 -23.28
N ASP A 39 3.47 13.73 -22.55
CA ASP A 39 4.68 13.02 -23.00
C ASP A 39 4.48 11.49 -22.99
N PHE A 40 3.66 10.96 -22.08
CA PHE A 40 3.33 9.53 -22.04
C PHE A 40 2.43 9.06 -23.20
N ARG A 41 1.71 9.97 -23.87
CA ARG A 41 0.93 9.67 -25.08
C ARG A 41 1.79 9.54 -26.34
N ASN A 42 3.00 10.10 -26.34
CA ASN A 42 3.87 10.20 -27.52
C ASN A 42 5.13 9.33 -27.41
N GLY A 43 4.93 8.03 -27.16
CA GLY A 43 5.81 6.96 -27.69
C GLY A 43 7.22 6.80 -27.09
N GLY A 44 7.42 5.72 -26.32
CA GLY A 44 8.74 5.14 -26.10
C GLY A 44 8.83 4.14 -24.95
N LEU A 45 8.67 2.85 -25.27
CA LEU A 45 8.99 1.66 -24.45
C LEU A 45 8.14 1.42 -23.18
N GLY A 46 7.15 0.53 -23.31
CA GLY A 46 6.59 -0.23 -22.17
C GLY A 46 5.09 -0.08 -21.87
N ALA A 47 4.25 0.29 -22.86
CA ALA A 47 2.83 0.59 -22.65
C ALA A 47 1.91 -0.57 -22.18
N VAL A 48 2.40 -1.81 -22.10
CA VAL A 48 1.55 -2.98 -21.78
C VAL A 48 1.10 -3.02 -20.31
N GLY A 49 1.78 -2.27 -19.42
CA GLY A 49 1.47 -2.25 -17.98
C GLY A 49 0.41 -1.23 -17.55
N PHE A 50 0.31 -0.08 -18.22
CA PHE A 50 -0.53 1.03 -17.77
C PHE A 50 -2.00 0.89 -18.20
N GLU A 51 -2.26 0.38 -19.40
CA GLU A 51 -3.64 0.12 -19.86
C GLU A 51 -4.36 -0.89 -18.97
N HIS A 52 -3.66 -1.94 -18.53
CA HIS A 52 -4.23 -2.92 -17.59
C HIS A 52 -4.44 -2.35 -16.19
N VAL A 53 -3.56 -1.48 -15.69
CA VAL A 53 -3.70 -0.86 -14.37
C VAL A 53 -4.83 0.18 -14.36
N MET A 54 -5.01 0.93 -15.45
CA MET A 54 -6.11 1.89 -15.59
C MET A 54 -7.45 1.20 -15.85
N GLN A 55 -7.49 0.11 -16.63
CA GLN A 55 -8.67 -0.75 -16.72
C GLN A 55 -9.04 -1.35 -15.36
N LEU A 56 -8.04 -1.81 -14.59
CA LEU A 56 -8.28 -2.33 -13.24
C LEU A 56 -8.85 -1.24 -12.32
N LEU A 57 -8.36 0.01 -12.41
CA LEU A 57 -8.85 1.16 -11.65
C LEU A 57 -10.28 1.58 -12.04
N ASP A 58 -10.62 1.51 -13.33
CA ASP A 58 -11.98 1.75 -13.83
C ASP A 58 -12.96 0.64 -13.41
N GLU A 59 -12.50 -0.61 -13.33
CA GLU A 59 -13.26 -1.76 -12.81
C GLU A 59 -13.35 -1.78 -11.26
N LEU A 60 -12.38 -1.16 -10.59
CA LEU A 60 -12.25 -1.05 -9.12
C LEU A 60 -13.22 -0.05 -8.51
N LEU A 61 -13.52 1.03 -9.22
CA LEU A 61 -14.28 2.16 -8.70
C LEU A 61 -15.72 1.78 -8.29
N PRO A 62 -16.49 0.98 -9.06
CA PRO A 62 -17.84 0.55 -8.68
C PRO A 62 -17.85 -0.38 -7.45
N VAL A 63 -16.84 -1.25 -7.33
CA VAL A 63 -16.72 -2.24 -6.24
C VAL A 63 -16.34 -1.55 -4.92
N LEU A 64 -15.41 -0.58 -4.95
CA LEU A 64 -14.99 0.18 -3.77
C LEU A 64 -16.06 1.15 -3.25
N LEU A 65 -16.97 1.61 -4.12
CA LEU A 65 -18.04 2.54 -3.75
C LEU A 65 -19.32 1.84 -3.30
N ASN A 66 -19.40 0.50 -3.34
CA ASN A 66 -20.65 -0.25 -3.11
C ASN A 66 -21.84 0.34 -3.92
N LEU A 67 -21.54 0.93 -5.07
CA LEU A 67 -22.55 1.49 -5.96
C LEU A 67 -23.25 0.29 -6.61
N HIS A 68 -24.49 0.05 -6.20
CA HIS A 68 -25.39 -0.80 -6.95
C HIS A 68 -25.50 -0.15 -8.34
N VAL A 69 -24.97 -0.82 -9.35
CA VAL A 69 -25.30 -0.48 -10.74
C VAL A 69 -26.73 -0.98 -10.92
N ASP A 70 -27.70 -0.16 -10.53
CA ASP A 70 -29.09 -0.37 -10.94
C ASP A 70 -29.15 -0.10 -12.45
N GLU A 71 -29.50 -1.17 -13.16
CA GLU A 71 -29.97 -1.27 -14.55
C GLU A 71 -29.27 -0.41 -15.63
N ILE A 72 -28.40 -1.08 -16.40
CA ILE A 72 -28.46 -0.89 -17.85
C ILE A 72 -29.75 -1.59 -18.29
N ASP A 73 -30.70 -0.79 -18.77
CA ASP A 73 -31.99 -1.18 -19.34
C ASP A 73 -31.78 -1.87 -20.71
N ASP A 74 -31.07 -3.00 -20.69
CA ASP A 74 -30.86 -3.89 -21.83
C ASP A 74 -31.33 -5.29 -21.40
N ASP A 75 -32.47 -5.72 -21.93
CA ASP A 75 -33.22 -6.95 -21.62
C ASP A 75 -32.43 -8.26 -21.89
N ASN A 76 -31.10 -8.21 -21.98
CA ASN A 76 -30.20 -9.36 -22.13
C ASN A 76 -28.87 -9.19 -21.37
N ALA A 77 -28.86 -8.59 -20.18
CA ALA A 77 -27.72 -8.75 -19.28
C ALA A 77 -27.66 -10.21 -18.80
N PRO A 78 -26.65 -11.03 -19.21
CA PRO A 78 -26.47 -12.32 -18.59
C PRO A 78 -26.18 -12.10 -17.10
N ASP A 79 -26.73 -12.96 -16.27
CA ASP A 79 -26.64 -13.03 -14.81
C ASP A 79 -25.18 -13.03 -14.29
N VAL A 80 -24.45 -11.91 -14.43
CA VAL A 80 -23.16 -11.68 -13.79
C VAL A 80 -23.43 -11.30 -12.36
N THR A 81 -23.84 -12.29 -11.59
CA THR A 81 -24.01 -12.20 -10.15
C THR A 81 -22.77 -11.56 -9.51
N GLN A 82 -23.00 -10.49 -8.73
CA GLN A 82 -22.05 -9.72 -7.92
C GLN A 82 -21.02 -10.60 -7.16
N ALA A 83 -21.37 -11.85 -6.88
CA ALA A 83 -20.53 -12.89 -6.27
C ALA A 83 -19.21 -13.19 -7.02
N ASN A 84 -19.07 -12.82 -8.29
CA ASN A 84 -17.83 -13.05 -9.05
C ASN A 84 -16.86 -11.85 -9.03
N LEU A 85 -17.35 -10.61 -8.97
CA LEU A 85 -16.49 -9.42 -9.10
C LEU A 85 -15.45 -9.30 -7.97
N THR A 86 -15.85 -9.43 -6.70
CA THR A 86 -14.93 -9.35 -5.56
C THR A 86 -13.89 -10.46 -5.59
N ARG A 87 -14.31 -11.69 -5.95
CA ARG A 87 -13.41 -12.84 -6.04
C ARG A 87 -12.40 -12.66 -7.16
N ASP A 88 -12.86 -12.22 -8.33
CA ASP A 88 -12.04 -12.08 -9.51
C ASP A 88 -11.08 -10.88 -9.36
N PHE A 89 -11.53 -9.81 -8.69
CA PHE A 89 -10.68 -8.70 -8.27
C PHE A 89 -9.49 -9.17 -7.42
N PHE A 90 -9.73 -9.80 -6.26
CA PHE A 90 -8.65 -10.27 -5.38
C PHE A 90 -7.76 -11.31 -6.08
N ARG A 91 -8.35 -12.16 -6.94
CA ARG A 91 -7.59 -13.12 -7.74
C ARG A 91 -6.58 -12.41 -8.65
N GLU A 92 -7.00 -11.39 -9.39
CA GLU A 92 -6.12 -10.67 -10.30
C GLU A 92 -5.12 -9.78 -9.57
N GLU A 93 -5.53 -9.12 -8.47
CA GLU A 93 -4.62 -8.35 -7.61
C GLU A 93 -3.50 -9.23 -7.05
N TYR A 94 -3.82 -10.38 -6.47
CA TYR A 94 -2.80 -11.27 -5.89
C TYR A 94 -1.92 -11.91 -6.97
N ARG A 95 -2.46 -12.17 -8.17
CA ARG A 95 -1.66 -12.60 -9.33
C ARG A 95 -0.69 -11.52 -9.76
N LEU A 96 -1.10 -10.25 -9.77
CA LEU A 96 -0.24 -9.11 -10.07
C LEU A 96 0.87 -8.99 -9.02
N ASN A 97 0.54 -9.02 -7.73
CA ASN A 97 1.54 -8.98 -6.65
C ASN A 97 2.57 -10.11 -6.80
N HIS A 98 2.11 -11.33 -7.10
CA HIS A 98 2.99 -12.46 -7.36
C HIS A 98 3.89 -12.26 -8.59
N ARG A 99 3.34 -11.71 -9.68
CA ARG A 99 4.13 -11.40 -10.89
C ARG A 99 5.20 -10.35 -10.62
N LEU A 100 4.88 -9.31 -9.84
CA LEU A 100 5.86 -8.31 -9.41
C LEU A 100 6.99 -8.97 -8.59
N HIS A 101 6.62 -9.82 -7.63
CA HIS A 101 7.59 -10.54 -6.79
C HIS A 101 8.52 -11.46 -7.58
N ARG A 102 8.01 -12.08 -8.65
CA ARG A 102 8.75 -13.01 -9.51
C ARG A 102 9.38 -12.35 -10.74
N CYS A 103 9.28 -11.02 -10.87
CA CYS A 103 9.80 -10.32 -12.04
C CYS A 103 11.34 -10.48 -12.11
N PRO A 104 11.89 -11.01 -13.21
CA PRO A 104 13.35 -11.17 -13.34
C PRO A 104 14.05 -9.82 -13.55
N LYS A 105 13.33 -8.83 -14.09
CA LYS A 105 13.83 -7.48 -14.33
C LYS A 105 13.67 -6.63 -13.05
N PRO A 106 14.52 -5.63 -12.82
CA PRO A 106 14.32 -4.68 -11.74
C PRO A 106 12.96 -4.00 -11.88
N VAL A 107 12.16 -4.08 -10.82
CA VAL A 107 10.94 -3.30 -10.61
C VAL A 107 11.26 -2.25 -9.55
N VAL A 108 11.16 -0.98 -9.92
CA VAL A 108 11.41 0.17 -9.04
C VAL A 108 10.06 0.81 -8.70
N ALA A 109 9.67 0.73 -7.43
CA ALA A 109 8.50 1.40 -6.90
C ALA A 109 8.91 2.70 -6.23
N LEU A 110 8.55 3.84 -6.82
CA LEU A 110 8.70 5.17 -6.23
C LEU A 110 7.45 5.45 -5.37
N ILE A 111 7.58 5.31 -4.05
CA ILE A 111 6.48 5.47 -3.10
C ILE A 111 6.44 6.88 -2.52
N ASP A 112 6.03 7.87 -3.32
CA ASP A 112 5.90 9.28 -2.91
C ASP A 112 4.47 9.59 -2.45
N GLY A 113 4.28 9.85 -1.15
CA GLY A 113 2.96 10.10 -0.56
C GLY A 113 2.34 8.89 0.13
N VAL A 114 1.00 8.84 0.17
CA VAL A 114 0.27 7.80 0.91
C VAL A 114 0.34 6.45 0.18
N THR A 115 0.88 5.42 0.84
CA THR A 115 1.00 4.06 0.31
C THR A 115 0.40 3.07 1.31
N MET A 116 -0.81 2.59 1.06
CA MET A 116 -1.56 1.68 1.94
C MET A 116 -2.26 0.58 1.13
N GLY A 117 -2.54 -0.58 1.73
CA GLY A 117 -3.25 -1.71 1.08
C GLY A 117 -2.68 -2.06 -0.28
N GLY A 118 -3.51 -2.02 -1.34
CA GLY A 118 -3.09 -2.27 -2.73
C GLY A 118 -1.82 -1.55 -3.18
N GLY A 119 -1.59 -0.30 -2.74
CA GLY A 119 -0.35 0.44 -3.05
C GLY A 119 0.90 -0.18 -2.40
N VAL A 120 0.75 -0.80 -1.22
CA VAL A 120 1.79 -1.63 -0.61
C VAL A 120 2.01 -2.89 -1.45
N GLY A 121 0.95 -3.53 -1.92
CA GLY A 121 1.02 -4.69 -2.82
C GLY A 121 1.77 -4.42 -4.12
N LEU A 122 1.60 -3.23 -4.71
CA LEU A 122 2.31 -2.83 -5.93
C LEU A 122 3.79 -2.46 -5.69
N SER A 123 4.15 -2.13 -4.45
CA SER A 123 5.50 -1.64 -4.12
C SER A 123 6.37 -2.69 -3.46
N VAL A 124 5.90 -3.32 -2.38
CA VAL A 124 6.72 -4.17 -1.49
C VAL A 124 7.30 -5.40 -2.18
N HIS A 125 6.65 -5.86 -3.25
CA HIS A 125 7.09 -7.00 -4.06
C HIS A 125 8.05 -6.62 -5.17
N GLY A 126 8.15 -5.33 -5.52
CA GLY A 126 9.15 -4.84 -6.46
C GLY A 126 10.56 -4.96 -5.88
N SER A 127 11.57 -5.12 -6.72
CA SER A 127 12.97 -5.28 -6.28
C SER A 127 13.53 -4.07 -5.52
N HIS A 128 13.12 -2.85 -5.89
CA HIS A 128 13.57 -1.59 -5.29
C HIS A 128 12.35 -0.78 -4.86
N ARG A 129 12.35 -0.33 -3.61
CA ARG A 129 11.28 0.43 -2.97
C ARG A 129 11.88 1.74 -2.51
N VAL A 130 11.53 2.83 -3.18
CA VAL A 130 12.18 4.14 -3.03
C VAL A 130 11.20 5.10 -2.37
N ALA A 131 11.49 5.45 -1.12
CA ALA A 131 10.71 6.41 -0.35
C ALA A 131 11.18 7.85 -0.60
N THR A 132 10.34 8.79 -0.22
CA THR A 132 10.63 10.22 -0.13
C THR A 132 10.24 10.74 1.24
N GLU A 133 10.59 11.98 1.57
CA GLU A 133 10.14 12.64 2.80
C GLU A 133 8.61 12.75 2.94
N ARG A 134 7.86 12.54 1.84
CA ARG A 134 6.39 12.58 1.80
C ARG A 134 5.75 11.21 2.02
N THR A 135 6.52 10.12 1.98
CA THR A 135 6.00 8.76 2.12
C THR A 135 5.27 8.58 3.45
N LEU A 136 4.04 8.08 3.38
CA LEU A 136 3.25 7.64 4.51
C LEU A 136 2.72 6.22 4.25
N PHE A 137 3.34 5.25 4.89
CA PHE A 137 3.03 3.83 4.72
C PHE A 137 2.15 3.31 5.86
N ALA A 138 1.17 2.47 5.56
CA ALA A 138 0.46 1.69 6.57
C ALA A 138 -0.24 0.46 5.98
N MET A 139 -0.54 -0.53 6.84
CA MET A 139 -1.48 -1.63 6.57
C MET A 139 -2.71 -1.46 7.49
N PRO A 140 -3.68 -0.58 7.16
CA PRO A 140 -4.80 -0.23 8.03
C PRO A 140 -5.99 -1.20 7.97
N GLU A 141 -5.88 -2.32 7.26
CA GLU A 141 -6.99 -3.23 6.90
C GLU A 141 -7.73 -3.76 8.13
N THR A 142 -7.01 -4.00 9.23
CA THR A 142 -7.61 -4.43 10.51
C THR A 142 -8.56 -3.39 11.11
N GLY A 143 -8.40 -2.11 10.75
CA GLY A 143 -9.32 -1.03 11.12
C GLY A 143 -10.65 -1.02 10.36
N ILE A 144 -10.75 -1.78 9.27
CA ILE A 144 -11.96 -1.85 8.42
C ILE A 144 -12.53 -3.27 8.34
N GLY A 145 -12.11 -4.18 9.23
CA GLY A 145 -12.60 -5.56 9.27
C GLY A 145 -11.95 -6.50 8.24
N LEU A 146 -10.81 -6.11 7.67
CA LEU A 146 -9.99 -6.94 6.77
C LEU A 146 -8.67 -7.31 7.46
N PHE A 147 -7.89 -8.20 6.83
CA PHE A 147 -6.54 -8.54 7.28
C PHE A 147 -5.51 -7.90 6.33
N PRO A 148 -4.24 -7.72 6.75
CA PRO A 148 -3.16 -7.23 5.88
C PRO A 148 -2.94 -8.18 4.71
N ASP A 149 -3.58 -7.86 3.59
CA ASP A 149 -3.64 -8.65 2.38
C ASP A 149 -2.45 -8.33 1.46
N VAL A 150 -2.61 -8.52 0.14
CA VAL A 150 -1.60 -8.20 -0.89
C VAL A 150 -0.19 -8.74 -0.61
N GLY A 151 -0.11 -9.90 0.04
CA GLY A 151 1.15 -10.53 0.45
C GLY A 151 1.70 -10.07 1.81
N GLY A 152 0.90 -9.40 2.64
CA GLY A 152 1.21 -9.06 4.03
C GLY A 152 1.69 -10.25 4.84
N GLY A 153 1.01 -11.40 4.71
CA GLY A 153 1.43 -12.67 5.32
C GLY A 153 2.80 -13.20 4.84
N TYR A 154 3.35 -12.67 3.74
CA TYR A 154 4.69 -12.98 3.26
C TYR A 154 5.74 -11.98 3.77
N PHE A 155 5.56 -10.68 3.52
CA PHE A 155 6.61 -9.70 3.78
C PHE A 155 6.65 -9.24 5.25
N LEU A 156 5.50 -9.11 5.93
CA LEU A 156 5.46 -8.61 7.32
C LEU A 156 6.25 -9.54 8.27
N PRO A 157 6.06 -10.88 8.25
CA PRO A 157 6.84 -11.77 9.11
C PRO A 157 8.34 -11.84 8.80
N ARG A 158 8.76 -11.29 7.65
CA ARG A 158 10.17 -11.23 7.23
C ARG A 158 10.84 -9.92 7.61
N LEU A 159 10.09 -8.95 8.13
CA LEU A 159 10.67 -7.77 8.77
C LEU A 159 11.40 -8.20 10.05
N ALA A 160 12.40 -7.42 10.45
CA ALA A 160 13.20 -7.75 11.62
C ALA A 160 12.33 -7.79 12.90
N GLY A 161 12.50 -8.85 13.69
CA GLY A 161 11.82 -9.04 14.98
C GLY A 161 10.29 -9.08 14.84
N GLN A 162 9.60 -8.31 15.67
CA GLN A 162 8.13 -8.23 15.69
C GLN A 162 7.57 -6.97 15.05
N ILE A 163 8.37 -6.23 14.27
CA ILE A 163 7.88 -5.07 13.50
C ILE A 163 6.70 -5.48 12.61
N GLY A 164 6.81 -6.63 11.93
CA GLY A 164 5.73 -7.13 11.07
C GLY A 164 4.40 -7.28 11.78
N MET A 165 4.41 -7.93 12.95
CA MET A 165 3.21 -8.15 13.77
C MET A 165 2.66 -6.82 14.32
N TYR A 166 3.56 -5.93 14.74
CA TYR A 166 3.20 -4.58 15.17
C TYR A 166 2.46 -3.79 14.07
N LEU A 167 2.99 -3.81 12.84
CA LEU A 167 2.35 -3.15 11.70
C LEU A 167 1.04 -3.82 11.31
N ALA A 168 0.98 -5.16 11.32
CA ALA A 168 -0.22 -5.92 10.95
C ALA A 168 -1.42 -5.63 11.86
N LEU A 169 -1.22 -5.71 13.18
CA LEU A 169 -2.29 -5.54 14.17
C LEU A 169 -2.57 -4.06 14.44
N GLY A 170 -1.50 -3.27 14.55
CA GLY A 170 -1.55 -1.85 14.91
C GLY A 170 -1.83 -0.93 13.74
N GLY A 171 -1.69 -1.37 12.49
CA GLY A 171 -1.91 -0.58 11.25
C GLY A 171 -1.28 0.80 11.34
N VAL A 172 -0.07 0.82 11.89
CA VAL A 172 0.65 2.02 12.26
C VAL A 172 1.18 2.69 11.01
N ARG A 173 1.19 4.02 11.04
CA ARG A 173 1.73 4.83 9.96
C ARG A 173 3.23 4.99 10.15
N LEU A 174 4.01 4.58 9.15
CA LEU A 174 5.45 4.78 9.09
C LEU A 174 5.80 5.86 8.06
N LYS A 175 6.80 6.67 8.40
CA LYS A 175 7.44 7.62 7.47
C LYS A 175 8.75 7.04 6.94
N ALA A 176 9.38 7.71 5.99
CA ALA A 176 10.57 7.23 5.28
C ALA A 176 11.70 6.71 6.18
N ALA A 177 12.02 7.41 7.28
CA ALA A 177 13.07 6.95 8.21
C ALA A 177 12.75 5.58 8.81
N ASP A 178 11.53 5.40 9.30
CA ASP A 178 11.08 4.12 9.84
C ASP A 178 10.97 3.04 8.77
N LEU A 179 10.61 3.40 7.54
CA LEU A 179 10.53 2.44 6.42
C LEU A 179 11.91 1.91 6.02
N LEU A 180 12.92 2.78 5.96
CA LEU A 180 14.29 2.36 5.75
C LEU A 180 14.80 1.49 6.92
N TYR A 181 14.54 1.92 8.16
CA TYR A 181 14.92 1.15 9.34
C TYR A 181 14.26 -0.23 9.43
N ALA A 182 12.96 -0.32 9.11
CA ALA A 182 12.21 -1.56 9.12
C ALA A 182 12.59 -2.49 7.95
N GLY A 183 13.26 -1.98 6.91
CA GLY A 183 13.60 -2.72 5.69
C GLY A 183 12.45 -2.82 4.68
N VAL A 184 11.38 -2.03 4.87
CA VAL A 184 10.26 -1.94 3.90
C VAL A 184 10.71 -1.14 2.69
N ALA A 185 11.28 0.05 2.91
CA ALA A 185 11.95 0.81 1.87
C ALA A 185 13.41 0.35 1.75
N THR A 186 13.93 0.37 0.52
CA THR A 186 15.35 0.08 0.21
C THR A 186 16.19 1.32 0.08
N HIS A 187 15.58 2.38 -0.44
CA HIS A 187 16.24 3.64 -0.77
C HIS A 187 15.32 4.78 -0.33
N CYS A 188 15.91 5.93 -0.09
CA CYS A 188 15.19 7.19 0.09
C CYS A 188 15.85 8.24 -0.79
N ILE A 189 15.05 9.03 -1.49
CA ILE A 189 15.49 10.17 -2.29
C ILE A 189 14.66 11.39 -1.89
N ALA A 190 15.10 12.60 -2.21
CA ALA A 190 14.25 13.77 -2.02
C ALA A 190 13.13 13.79 -3.06
N ALA A 191 11.90 14.16 -2.69
CA ALA A 191 10.78 14.17 -3.64
C ALA A 191 11.03 15.08 -4.85
N VAL A 192 11.81 16.16 -4.65
CA VAL A 192 12.22 17.08 -5.73
C VAL A 192 13.12 16.42 -6.78
N ASP A 193 13.90 15.42 -6.39
CA ASP A 193 14.85 14.73 -7.28
C ASP A 193 14.20 13.58 -8.06
N ARG A 194 12.92 13.28 -7.79
CA ARG A 194 12.21 12.16 -8.43
C ARG A 194 12.25 12.20 -9.96
N PRO A 195 11.97 13.34 -10.64
CA PRO A 195 12.03 13.38 -12.11
C PRO A 195 13.44 13.07 -12.64
N ALA A 196 14.48 13.63 -12.01
CA ALA A 196 15.86 13.40 -12.38
C ALA A 196 16.28 11.93 -12.15
N ALA A 197 15.83 11.31 -11.07
CA ALA A 197 16.07 9.90 -10.79
C ALA A 197 15.39 8.99 -11.83
N ILE A 198 14.16 9.31 -12.25
CA ILE A 198 13.46 8.58 -13.32
C ILE A 198 14.23 8.68 -14.64
N ASP A 199 14.66 9.89 -15.01
CA ASP A 199 15.43 10.12 -16.23
C ASP A 199 16.77 9.36 -16.22
N ALA A 200 17.46 9.36 -15.08
CA ALA A 200 18.71 8.61 -14.91
C ALA A 200 18.48 7.09 -15.02
N LEU A 201 17.41 6.57 -14.41
CA LEU A 201 17.03 5.15 -14.52
C LEU A 201 16.66 4.77 -15.97
N ALA A 202 15.98 5.66 -16.70
CA ALA A 202 15.58 5.42 -18.09
C ALA A 202 16.78 5.40 -19.06
N ARG A 203 17.83 6.17 -18.76
CA ARG A 203 19.06 6.24 -19.58
C ARG A 203 20.13 5.24 -19.17
N MET A 204 19.93 4.55 -18.05
CA MET A 204 20.88 3.60 -17.51
C MET A 204 21.13 2.43 -18.47
N ASP A 205 22.41 2.12 -18.71
CA ASP A 205 22.78 0.86 -19.34
C ASP A 205 22.56 -0.30 -18.36
N CYS A 206 21.62 -1.18 -18.70
CA CYS A 206 21.25 -2.33 -17.88
C CYS A 206 22.33 -3.43 -17.87
N GLY A 207 23.26 -3.43 -18.84
CA GLY A 207 24.40 -4.36 -18.92
C GLY A 207 24.06 -5.82 -18.56
N LEU A 208 25.01 -6.51 -17.92
CA LEU A 208 24.83 -7.87 -17.39
C LEU A 208 24.27 -7.91 -15.96
N ASN A 209 24.21 -6.77 -15.26
CA ASN A 209 23.69 -6.68 -13.90
C ASN A 209 22.68 -5.51 -13.77
N PRO A 210 21.44 -5.68 -14.24
CA PRO A 210 20.43 -4.62 -14.22
C PRO A 210 20.10 -4.14 -12.80
N HIS A 211 20.01 -5.06 -11.83
CA HIS A 211 19.72 -4.72 -10.42
C HIS A 211 20.84 -3.89 -9.79
N GLY A 212 22.10 -4.25 -10.03
CA GLY A 212 23.26 -3.46 -9.60
C GLY A 212 23.35 -2.10 -10.30
N GLY A 213 22.88 -2.00 -11.56
CA GLY A 213 22.70 -0.72 -12.25
C GLY A 213 21.76 0.20 -11.49
N VAL A 214 20.55 -0.30 -11.18
CA VAL A 214 19.52 0.50 -10.48
C VAL A 214 20.03 0.97 -9.12
N ASN A 215 20.69 0.10 -8.35
CA ASN A 215 21.28 0.49 -7.07
C ASN A 215 22.32 1.62 -7.21
N ARG A 216 23.15 1.60 -8.26
CA ARG A 216 24.12 2.68 -8.51
C ARG A 216 23.43 4.00 -8.81
N VAL A 217 22.44 3.99 -9.69
CA VAL A 217 21.67 5.20 -10.02
C VAL A 217 20.98 5.75 -8.78
N LEU A 218 20.25 4.91 -8.02
CA LEU A 218 19.55 5.37 -6.82
C LEU A 218 20.48 5.87 -5.72
N ALA A 219 21.72 5.36 -5.64
CA ALA A 219 22.71 5.84 -4.69
C ALA A 219 23.16 7.28 -4.96
N GLU A 220 23.11 7.76 -6.22
CA GLU A 220 23.43 9.15 -6.58
C GLU A 220 22.40 10.15 -6.03
N PHE A 221 21.17 9.69 -5.80
CA PHE A 221 20.06 10.50 -5.28
C PHE A 221 19.76 10.23 -3.79
N ALA A 222 20.63 9.49 -3.10
CA ALA A 222 20.37 9.05 -1.73
C ALA A 222 20.17 10.24 -0.77
N ALA A 223 19.00 10.30 -0.16
CA ALA A 223 18.65 11.28 0.86
C ALA A 223 18.52 10.59 2.24
N HIS A 224 18.97 11.26 3.29
CA HIS A 224 18.83 10.78 4.66
C HIS A 224 17.51 11.30 5.27
N PRO A 225 16.50 10.44 5.54
CA PRO A 225 15.19 10.88 6.01
C PRO A 225 15.14 11.29 7.50
N GLY A 226 16.29 11.25 8.19
CA GLY A 226 16.41 11.54 9.62
C GLY A 226 16.43 10.28 10.48
N ASP A 227 16.34 10.45 11.80
CA ASP A 227 16.36 9.33 12.75
C ASP A 227 15.00 8.62 12.78
N PRO A 228 14.96 7.28 12.76
CA PRO A 228 13.73 6.49 12.83
C PRO A 228 13.17 6.43 14.26
N PRO A 229 12.01 7.04 14.58
CA PRO A 229 11.39 6.90 15.90
C PRO A 229 11.08 5.46 16.29
N LEU A 230 10.81 4.58 15.31
CA LEU A 230 10.56 3.16 15.53
C LEU A 230 11.73 2.44 16.21
N LYS A 231 12.96 2.92 16.01
CA LYS A 231 14.15 2.36 16.64
C LYS A 231 14.09 2.48 18.16
N ALA A 232 13.56 3.59 18.70
CA ALA A 232 13.43 3.79 20.14
C ALA A 232 12.39 2.86 20.78
N GLN A 233 11.40 2.39 20.01
CA GLN A 233 10.35 1.48 20.48
C GLN A 233 10.68 0.00 20.19
N ARG A 234 11.87 -0.29 19.63
CA ARG A 234 12.13 -1.62 19.08
C ARG A 234 12.07 -2.73 20.11
N ASP A 235 12.71 -2.54 21.26
CA ASP A 235 12.79 -3.57 22.30
C ASP A 235 11.42 -3.87 22.92
N VAL A 236 10.57 -2.84 23.07
CA VAL A 236 9.21 -3.03 23.60
C VAL A 236 8.29 -3.69 22.56
N ILE A 237 8.44 -3.34 21.28
CA ILE A 237 7.73 -4.03 20.19
C ILE A 237 8.09 -5.51 20.17
N ASP A 238 9.38 -5.84 20.17
CA ASP A 238 9.84 -7.21 20.07
C ASP A 238 9.40 -8.06 21.27
N ARG A 239 9.32 -7.50 22.48
CA ARG A 239 8.75 -8.19 23.65
C ARG A 239 7.24 -8.36 23.56
N CYS A 240 6.51 -7.26 23.34
CA CYS A 240 5.05 -7.27 23.50
C CYS A 240 4.33 -7.98 22.35
N PHE A 241 4.90 -7.99 21.15
CA PHE A 241 4.28 -8.58 19.95
C PHE A 241 4.75 -10.01 19.64
N ALA A 242 5.54 -10.65 20.53
CA ALA A 242 6.04 -12.01 20.35
C ALA A 242 5.01 -13.12 20.68
N GLY A 243 3.85 -12.77 21.23
CA GLY A 243 2.82 -13.73 21.60
C GLY A 243 2.21 -14.45 20.38
N ALA A 244 1.92 -15.75 20.53
CA ALA A 244 1.30 -16.55 19.47
C ALA A 244 -0.19 -16.25 19.23
N THR A 245 -0.83 -15.52 20.14
CA THR A 245 -2.23 -15.11 20.03
C THR A 245 -2.38 -13.61 20.33
N VAL A 246 -3.46 -13.02 19.82
CA VAL A 246 -3.77 -11.61 20.08
C VAL A 246 -3.98 -11.36 21.57
N GLU A 247 -4.59 -12.29 22.30
CA GLU A 247 -4.80 -12.22 23.74
C GLU A 247 -3.47 -12.16 24.51
N ALA A 248 -2.49 -12.96 24.10
CA ALA A 248 -1.15 -12.92 24.69
C ALA A 248 -0.45 -11.59 24.42
N ILE A 249 -0.59 -11.03 23.22
CA ILE A 249 -0.06 -9.70 22.86
C ILE A 249 -0.72 -8.60 23.70
N LEU A 250 -2.06 -8.62 23.82
CA LEU A 250 -2.80 -7.66 24.64
C LEU A 250 -2.43 -7.73 26.12
N ALA A 251 -2.18 -8.94 26.64
CA ALA A 251 -1.72 -9.14 28.01
C ALA A 251 -0.29 -8.62 28.22
N ALA A 252 0.61 -8.84 27.26
CA ALA A 252 1.98 -8.31 27.31
C ALA A 252 2.00 -6.77 27.27
N LEU A 253 1.19 -6.16 26.41
CA LEU A 253 1.02 -4.70 26.34
C LEU A 253 0.44 -4.13 27.65
N GLU A 254 -0.46 -4.85 28.31
CA GLU A 254 -0.98 -4.43 29.62
C GLU A 254 0.10 -4.48 30.71
N ALA A 255 0.88 -5.56 30.75
CA ALA A 255 1.96 -5.75 31.71
C ALA A 255 3.07 -4.70 31.55
N GLU A 256 3.30 -4.20 30.33
CA GLU A 256 4.26 -3.14 30.05
C GLU A 256 3.91 -1.81 30.75
N GLY A 257 2.62 -1.51 30.92
CA GLY A 257 2.13 -0.39 31.73
C GLY A 257 2.45 1.04 31.24
N THR A 258 3.20 1.20 30.15
CA THR A 258 3.55 2.52 29.58
C THR A 258 2.35 3.17 28.88
N GLU A 259 2.40 4.51 28.70
CA GLU A 259 1.39 5.23 27.90
C GLU A 259 1.34 4.72 26.45
N TRP A 260 2.50 4.48 25.84
CA TRP A 260 2.60 3.90 24.50
C TRP A 260 1.91 2.54 24.43
N ALA A 261 2.21 1.63 25.36
CA ALA A 261 1.64 0.27 25.35
C ALA A 261 0.12 0.29 25.56
N ARG A 262 -0.38 1.15 26.45
CA ARG A 262 -1.83 1.36 26.64
C ARG A 262 -2.51 1.85 25.37
N ALA A 263 -1.88 2.78 24.64
CA ALA A 263 -2.41 3.27 23.36
C ALA A 263 -2.43 2.17 22.28
N GLN A 264 -1.38 1.35 22.18
CA GLN A 264 -1.36 0.20 21.25
C GLN A 264 -2.42 -0.84 21.60
N ARG A 265 -2.55 -1.18 22.90
CA ARG A 265 -3.56 -2.13 23.38
C ARG A 265 -4.97 -1.68 23.04
N ALA A 266 -5.30 -0.41 23.31
CA ALA A 266 -6.61 0.16 22.97
C ALA A 266 -6.90 0.08 21.46
N THR A 267 -5.90 0.41 20.63
CA THR A 267 -6.02 0.33 19.16
C THR A 267 -6.27 -1.10 18.70
N ILE A 268 -5.52 -2.07 19.19
CA ILE A 268 -5.63 -3.48 18.77
C ILE A 268 -6.95 -4.08 19.27
N ALA A 269 -7.36 -3.77 20.50
CA ALA A 269 -8.63 -4.25 21.05
C ALA A 269 -9.84 -3.77 20.24
N LEU A 270 -9.84 -2.51 19.80
CA LEU A 270 -10.88 -1.97 18.92
C LEU A 270 -10.92 -2.67 17.56
N ARG A 271 -9.78 -3.08 17.03
CA ARG A 271 -9.71 -3.73 15.71
C ARG A 271 -10.07 -5.20 15.78
N ASN A 272 -9.67 -5.88 16.85
CA ASN A 272 -10.02 -7.27 17.10
C ASN A 272 -11.53 -7.47 17.27
N SER A 273 -12.28 -6.43 17.67
CA SER A 273 -13.75 -6.51 17.70
C SER A 273 -14.40 -6.38 16.32
N LEU A 274 -13.71 -5.79 15.34
CA LEU A 274 -14.16 -5.67 13.94
C LEU A 274 -13.82 -6.93 13.13
N LEU A 275 -12.65 -7.50 13.37
CA LEU A 275 -12.21 -8.76 12.81
C LEU A 275 -11.56 -9.58 13.94
N PRO A 276 -12.22 -10.65 14.43
CA PRO A 276 -11.61 -11.53 15.43
C PRO A 276 -10.38 -12.20 14.85
N LEU A 277 -9.20 -11.72 15.22
CA LEU A 277 -7.89 -12.23 14.81
C LEU A 277 -7.36 -13.31 15.78
N GLY A 278 -8.11 -13.59 16.85
CA GLY A 278 -7.86 -14.68 17.80
C GLY A 278 -8.40 -16.03 17.30
N THR A 279 -8.12 -17.08 18.06
CA THR A 279 -8.61 -18.44 17.74
C THR A 279 -10.13 -18.46 17.76
N MET A 280 -10.75 -18.66 16.59
CA MET A 280 -12.07 -19.28 16.54
C MET A 280 -11.95 -20.68 17.19
N PRO A 281 -12.92 -21.10 18.01
CA PRO A 281 -12.89 -22.37 18.72
C PRO A 281 -12.74 -23.58 17.79
#